data_AF-A0A346PF53-F1
#
_entry.id   AF-A0A346PF53-F1
#
_cell.length_a   1.000
_cell.length_b   1.000
_cell.length_c   1.000
_cell.angle_alpha   90.00
_cell.angle_beta   90.00
_cell.angle_gamma   90.00
#
_symmetry.space_group_name_H-M   'P 1'
#
loop_
_entity.id
_entity.type
_entity.pdbx_description
1 polymer ?
#
loop_
_entity_poly.entity_id
_entity_poly.type
_entity_poly.pdbx_seq_one_letter_code
_entity_poly.pdbx_strand_id
1 'polypeptide(L)'
;MHYHLLGRDRVRHMSSYAVLESVLYHGYEGTAGVTGFPNTGTWLIFGVVLVPIYAMVVAWFTGTPRDTKTGLLGVSYLVGLVTSMWVGMFVLTVLIGIVFFGGPPEPIGSVGPP
;
A
#
# COMPACT_ATOMS: atom_id res chain seq x y z
N MET A 1 -22.37 18.97 44.37
CA MET A 1 -22.08 19.83 43.19
C MET A 1 -20.58 19.80 42.83
N HIS A 2 -20.01 18.65 42.46
CA HIS A 2 -18.54 18.52 42.27
C HIS A 2 -18.11 17.86 40.94
N TYR A 3 -19.06 17.51 40.06
CA TYR A 3 -18.77 16.86 38.76
C TYR A 3 -18.65 17.84 37.58
N HIS A 4 -19.01 19.12 37.77
CA HIS A 4 -19.07 20.11 36.68
C HIS A 4 -17.75 20.84 36.41
N LEU A 5 -16.71 20.62 37.24
CA LEU A 5 -15.40 21.28 37.12
C LEU A 5 -14.36 20.44 36.36
N LEU A 6 -14.44 19.10 36.43
CA LEU A 6 -13.52 18.19 35.73
C LEU A 6 -13.62 18.23 34.18
N GLY A 7 -14.73 18.70 33.63
CA GLY A 7 -14.92 18.81 32.18
C GLY A 7 -14.30 20.07 31.57
N ARG A 8 -14.19 21.16 32.34
CA ARG A 8 -13.75 22.47 31.84
C ARG A 8 -12.24 22.57 31.71
N ASP A 9 -11.50 21.88 32.57
CA ASP A 9 -10.04 21.94 32.61
C ASP A 9 -9.39 21.05 31.53
N ARG A 10 -10.07 19.99 31.07
CA ARG A 10 -9.56 19.14 29.98
C ARG A 10 -9.48 19.85 28.63
N VAL A 11 -10.36 20.81 28.36
CA VAL A 11 -10.38 21.55 27.08
C VAL A 11 -9.26 22.59 27.01
N ARG A 12 -8.80 23.11 28.16
CA ARG A 12 -7.76 24.16 28.22
C ARG A 12 -6.33 23.64 28.15
N HIS A 13 -6.12 22.32 28.23
CA HIS A 13 -4.81 21.67 28.21
C HIS A 13 -4.59 20.78 26.96
N MET A 14 -5.35 20.97 25.88
CA MET A 14 -4.97 20.45 24.58
C MET A 14 -3.83 21.30 24.04
N SER A 15 -2.61 20.87 24.28
CA SER A 15 -1.45 21.50 23.68
C SER A 15 -1.53 21.45 22.14
N SER A 16 -0.82 22.36 21.48
CA SER A 16 -0.67 22.37 20.03
C SER A 16 -0.19 21.03 19.46
N TYR A 17 0.64 20.28 20.18
CA TYR A 17 1.10 18.95 19.75
C TYR A 17 -0.04 17.93 19.68
N ALA A 18 -0.99 17.92 20.62
CA ALA A 18 -2.15 17.03 20.59
C ALA A 18 -3.15 17.38 19.47
N VAL A 19 -3.28 18.67 19.14
CA VAL A 19 -4.10 19.13 18.01
C VAL A 19 -3.44 18.78 16.68
N LEU A 20 -2.13 18.98 16.57
CA LEU A 20 -1.35 18.57 15.40
C LEU A 20 -1.38 17.06 15.23
N GLU A 21 -1.23 16.29 16.31
CA GLU A 21 -1.29 14.83 16.27
C GLU A 21 -2.66 14.35 15.78
N SER A 22 -3.78 14.94 16.22
CA SER A 22 -5.11 14.53 15.72
C SER A 22 -5.35 14.88 14.25
N VAL A 23 -4.72 15.97 13.75
CA VAL A 23 -4.84 16.40 12.36
C VAL A 23 -3.89 15.64 11.43
N LEU A 24 -2.66 15.35 11.88
CA LEU A 24 -1.66 14.61 11.08
C LEU A 24 -1.81 13.08 11.19
N TYR A 25 -2.26 12.59 12.34
CA TYR A 25 -2.49 11.17 12.66
C TYR A 25 -3.97 10.96 13.01
N HIS A 26 -4.84 11.32 12.08
CA HIS A 26 -6.31 11.23 12.08
C HIS A 26 -6.90 9.81 12.28
N GLY A 27 -6.38 9.01 13.21
CA GLY A 27 -6.87 7.69 13.60
C GLY A 27 -6.64 6.58 12.56
N TYR A 28 -6.14 6.91 11.38
CA TYR A 28 -5.69 5.96 10.37
C TYR A 28 -4.21 5.67 10.59
N GLU A 29 -3.91 4.69 11.43
CA GLU A 29 -2.63 4.00 11.34
C GLU A 29 -2.61 3.29 9.99
N GLY A 30 -1.70 3.69 9.08
CA GLY A 30 -1.55 3.06 7.75
C GLY A 30 -1.25 1.55 7.82
N THR A 31 -0.96 1.04 9.02
CA THR A 31 -0.57 -0.32 9.37
C THR A 31 -1.41 -0.93 10.50
N ALA A 32 -2.51 -0.32 10.96
CA ALA A 32 -3.41 -0.96 11.93
C ALA A 32 -4.21 -2.08 11.25
N GLY A 33 -3.63 -3.28 11.22
CA GLY A 33 -4.24 -4.48 10.64
C GLY A 33 -3.18 -5.49 10.25
N VAL A 34 -3.58 -6.76 10.13
CA VAL A 34 -2.72 -7.84 9.62
C VAL A 34 -1.93 -7.35 8.40
N THR A 35 -0.62 -7.39 8.49
CA THR A 35 0.35 -6.92 7.48
C THR A 35 0.32 -7.75 6.18
N GLY A 36 -0.72 -8.56 5.98
CA GLY A 36 -0.98 -9.36 4.79
C GLY A 36 -2.43 -9.23 4.33
N PHE A 37 -2.72 -8.21 3.51
CA PHE A 37 -3.96 -8.02 2.71
C PHE A 37 -5.31 -7.80 3.45
N PRO A 38 -6.24 -6.99 2.91
CA PRO A 38 -6.15 -5.71 2.22
C PRO A 38 -6.57 -4.56 3.17
N ASN A 39 -5.68 -3.58 3.39
CA ASN A 39 -6.03 -2.35 4.12
C ASN A 39 -6.92 -1.43 3.27
N THR A 40 -7.50 -0.38 3.88
CA THR A 40 -8.33 0.60 3.17
C THR A 40 -7.61 1.21 1.95
N GLY A 41 -6.30 1.47 2.05
CA GLY A 41 -5.51 2.00 0.95
C GLY A 41 -5.39 1.02 -0.24
N THR A 42 -5.25 -0.28 0.03
CA THR A 42 -5.19 -1.34 -0.99
C THR A 42 -6.50 -1.39 -1.77
N TRP A 43 -7.63 -1.37 -1.06
CA TRP A 43 -8.95 -1.30 -1.70
C TRP A 43 -9.15 -0.05 -2.53
N LEU A 44 -8.66 1.10 -2.07
CA LEU A 44 -8.77 2.35 -2.81
C LEU A 44 -7.93 2.32 -4.09
N ILE A 45 -6.69 1.85 -4.01
CA ILE A 45 -5.78 1.77 -5.16
C ILE A 45 -6.32 0.76 -6.19
N PHE A 46 -6.49 -0.50 -5.78
CA PHE A 46 -6.90 -1.56 -6.71
C PHE A 46 -8.37 -1.46 -7.11
N GLY A 47 -9.24 -0.94 -6.24
CA GLY A 47 -10.68 -0.87 -6.51
C GLY A 47 -11.12 0.39 -7.25
N VAL A 48 -10.53 1.56 -6.97
CA VAL A 48 -10.99 2.85 -7.53
C VAL A 48 -9.96 3.43 -8.49
N VAL A 49 -8.71 3.52 -8.08
CA VAL A 49 -7.66 4.17 -8.88
C VAL A 49 -7.34 3.36 -10.14
N LEU A 50 -7.37 2.02 -10.08
CA LEU A 50 -7.10 1.15 -11.23
C LEU A 50 -8.29 0.96 -12.18
N VAL A 51 -9.49 1.45 -11.85
CA VAL A 51 -10.69 1.35 -12.70
C VAL A 51 -10.46 1.73 -14.17
N PRO A 52 -9.85 2.89 -14.51
CA PRO A 52 -9.62 3.25 -15.91
C PRO A 52 -8.74 2.24 -16.66
N ILE A 53 -7.78 1.61 -15.98
CA ILE A 53 -6.92 0.59 -16.59
C ILE A 53 -7.71 -0.68 -16.86
N TYR A 54 -8.57 -1.11 -15.92
CA TYR A 54 -9.45 -2.25 -16.17
C TYR A 54 -10.40 -2.00 -17.32
N ALA A 55 -11.00 -0.80 -17.37
CA ALA A 55 -11.88 -0.41 -18.47
C ALA A 55 -11.13 -0.43 -19.82
N MET A 56 -9.90 0.10 -19.86
CA MET A 56 -9.05 0.08 -21.05
C MET A 56 -8.74 -1.35 -21.51
N VAL A 57 -8.30 -2.22 -20.60
CA VAL A 57 -7.99 -3.63 -20.93
C VAL A 57 -9.23 -4.35 -21.41
N VAL A 58 -10.38 -4.18 -20.75
CA VAL A 58 -11.65 -4.78 -21.17
C VAL A 58 -12.05 -4.27 -22.57
N ALA A 59 -11.91 -2.97 -22.83
CA ALA A 59 -12.23 -2.35 -24.11
C ALA A 59 -11.42 -2.92 -25.28
N TRP A 60 -10.19 -3.41 -25.06
CA TRP A 60 -9.41 -4.07 -26.10
C TRP A 60 -10.06 -5.37 -26.62
N PHE A 61 -10.85 -6.04 -25.78
CA PHE A 61 -11.50 -7.32 -26.13
C PHE A 61 -12.98 -7.18 -26.47
N THR A 62 -13.66 -6.17 -25.92
CA THR A 62 -15.09 -5.93 -26.13
C THR A 62 -15.40 -4.84 -27.16
N GLY A 63 -14.44 -3.95 -27.45
CA GLY A 63 -14.60 -2.87 -28.41
C GLY A 63 -14.64 -3.34 -29.87
N THR A 64 -15.09 -2.47 -30.77
CA THR A 64 -15.05 -2.69 -32.22
C THR A 64 -14.28 -1.56 -32.90
N PRO A 65 -13.34 -1.86 -33.82
CA PRO A 65 -12.88 -3.19 -34.25
C PRO A 65 -11.99 -3.87 -33.21
N ARG A 66 -12.14 -5.20 -33.01
CA ARG A 66 -11.30 -6.00 -32.10
C ARG A 66 -10.36 -6.93 -32.86
N ASP A 67 -9.12 -7.00 -32.38
CA ASP A 67 -8.15 -8.04 -32.71
C ASP A 67 -7.57 -8.62 -31.42
N THR A 68 -8.01 -9.83 -31.07
CA THR A 68 -7.60 -10.52 -29.84
C THR A 68 -6.10 -10.78 -29.80
N LYS A 69 -5.43 -10.95 -30.95
CA LYS A 69 -3.97 -11.17 -30.97
C LYS A 69 -3.24 -9.92 -30.50
N THR A 70 -3.60 -8.77 -31.07
CA THR A 70 -3.04 -7.48 -30.67
C THR A 70 -3.35 -7.14 -29.22
N GLY A 71 -4.59 -7.39 -28.77
CA GLY A 71 -4.98 -7.21 -27.36
C GLY A 71 -4.19 -8.09 -26.39
N LEU A 72 -3.97 -9.36 -26.73
CA LEU A 72 -3.19 -10.28 -25.90
C LEU A 72 -1.71 -9.88 -25.84
N LEU A 73 -1.13 -9.41 -26.95
CA LEU A 73 0.22 -8.85 -26.97
C LEU A 73 0.32 -7.62 -26.07
N GLY A 74 -0.67 -6.71 -26.11
CA GLY A 74 -0.71 -5.56 -25.20
C GLY A 74 -0.75 -5.99 -23.73
N VAL A 75 -1.59 -6.97 -23.39
CA VAL A 75 -1.70 -7.49 -22.01
C VAL A 75 -0.40 -8.16 -21.56
N SER A 76 0.24 -8.95 -22.42
CA SER A 76 1.51 -9.59 -22.06
C SER A 76 2.62 -8.57 -21.81
N TYR A 77 2.67 -7.47 -22.58
CA TYR A 77 3.58 -6.35 -22.30
C TYR A 77 3.27 -5.68 -20.95
N LEU A 78 2.01 -5.39 -20.64
CA LEU A 78 1.63 -4.78 -19.36
C LEU A 78 2.02 -5.67 -18.17
N VAL A 79 1.68 -6.96 -18.23
CA VAL A 79 2.03 -7.93 -17.19
C VAL A 79 3.54 -8.09 -17.08
N GLY A 80 4.25 -8.21 -18.20
CA GLY A 80 5.70 -8.35 -18.22
C GLY A 80 6.40 -7.12 -17.62
N LEU A 81 5.97 -5.92 -17.98
CA LEU A 81 6.51 -4.67 -17.45
C LEU A 81 6.32 -4.60 -15.94
N VAL A 82 5.07 -4.74 -15.46
CA VAL A 82 4.79 -4.69 -14.02
C VAL A 82 5.57 -5.77 -13.27
N THR A 83 5.56 -7.01 -13.77
CA THR A 83 6.31 -8.12 -13.14
C THR A 83 7.79 -7.82 -13.07
N SER A 84 8.40 -7.29 -14.16
CA SER A 84 9.83 -6.96 -14.17
C SER A 84 10.20 -5.85 -13.18
N MET A 85 9.34 -4.85 -12.97
CA MET A 85 9.57 -3.80 -11.98
C MET A 85 9.58 -4.37 -10.57
N TRP A 86 8.60 -5.22 -10.25
CA TRP A 86 8.48 -5.83 -8.92
C TRP A 86 9.59 -6.85 -8.65
N VAL A 87 9.87 -7.73 -9.62
CA VAL A 87 10.96 -8.71 -9.51
C VAL A 87 12.31 -8.00 -9.42
N GLY A 88 12.53 -6.93 -10.19
CA GLY A 88 13.76 -6.14 -10.12
C GLY A 88 13.96 -5.52 -8.74
N MET A 89 12.92 -4.89 -8.19
CA MET A 89 12.94 -4.36 -6.82
C MET A 89 13.21 -5.48 -5.79
N PHE A 90 12.51 -6.62 -5.90
CA PHE A 90 12.70 -7.76 -5.02
C PHE A 90 14.14 -8.29 -5.04
N VAL A 91 14.70 -8.50 -6.22
CA VAL A 91 16.10 -8.96 -6.39
C VAL A 91 17.06 -7.96 -5.79
N LEU A 92 16.86 -6.65 -6.04
CA LEU A 92 17.69 -5.60 -5.46
C LEU A 92 17.65 -5.63 -3.93
N THR A 93 16.47 -5.75 -3.32
CA THR A 93 16.32 -5.84 -1.86
C THR A 93 17.05 -7.06 -1.30
N VAL A 94 16.96 -8.22 -1.96
CA VAL A 94 17.68 -9.43 -1.53
C VAL A 94 19.19 -9.23 -1.64
N LEU A 95 19.68 -8.67 -2.75
CA LEU A 95 21.10 -8.40 -2.95
C LEU A 95 21.64 -7.44 -1.89
N ILE A 96 20.89 -6.38 -1.55
CA ILE A 96 21.25 -5.45 -0.48
C ILE A 96 21.32 -6.20 0.87
N GLY A 97 20.33 -7.05 1.17
CA GLY A 97 20.34 -7.92 2.35
C GLY A 97 21.63 -8.74 2.45
N ILE A 98 21.97 -9.45 1.38
CA ILE A 98 23.16 -10.31 1.33
C ILE A 98 24.46 -9.50 1.49
N VAL A 99 24.61 -8.41 0.73
CA VAL A 99 25.86 -7.63 0.68
C VAL A 99 26.12 -6.87 1.98
N PHE A 100 25.09 -6.28 2.59
CA PHE A 100 25.26 -5.40 3.75
C PHE A 100 24.92 -6.06 5.08
N PHE A 101 24.05 -7.06 5.09
CA PHE A 101 23.53 -7.68 6.32
C PHE A 101 23.83 -9.19 6.43
N GLY A 102 24.56 -9.76 5.46
CA GLY A 102 25.05 -11.15 5.53
C GLY A 102 23.99 -12.23 5.31
N GLY A 103 22.78 -11.85 4.88
CA GLY A 103 21.69 -12.79 4.64
C GLY A 103 20.49 -12.14 3.94
N PRO A 104 19.60 -12.93 3.32
CA PRO A 104 18.39 -12.39 2.70
C PRO A 104 17.45 -11.79 3.76
N PRO A 105 16.64 -10.78 3.39
CA PRO A 105 15.70 -10.12 4.31
C PRO A 105 14.61 -11.09 4.80
N GLU A 106 14.07 -10.83 5.99
CA GLU A 106 12.89 -11.54 6.51
C GLU A 106 11.68 -11.29 5.59
N PRO A 107 10.86 -12.31 5.28
CA PRO A 107 10.74 -13.62 5.94
C PRO A 107 11.57 -14.74 5.28
N ILE A 108 12.48 -14.41 4.38
CA ILE A 108 13.25 -15.40 3.59
C ILE A 108 14.51 -15.85 4.35
N GLY A 109 15.09 -14.96 5.17
CA GLY A 109 16.22 -15.23 6.06
C GLY A 109 15.84 -15.54 7.50
N SER A 110 16.80 -16.03 8.30
CA SER A 110 16.63 -16.31 9.73
C SER A 110 16.21 -15.04 10.48
N VAL A 111 15.22 -15.16 11.37
CA VAL A 111 15.03 -14.17 12.43
C VAL A 111 16.32 -14.06 13.22
N GLY A 112 16.78 -12.83 13.47
CA GLY A 112 17.95 -12.62 14.35
C GLY A 112 17.73 -13.27 15.73
N PRO A 113 18.80 -13.50 16.53
CA PRO A 113 18.63 -14.04 17.88
C PRO A 113 17.65 -13.17 18.69
N PRO A 114 16.82 -13.78 19.55
CA PRO A 114 15.88 -13.04 20.42
C PRO A 114 16.58 -12.12 21.41
#